data_AF-A0A0C2SDC7-F1
#
_entry.id   AF-A0A0C2SDC7-F1
#
_cell.length_a   1.000
_cell.length_b   1.000
_cell.length_c   1.000
_cell.angle_alpha   90.00
_cell.angle_beta   90.00
_cell.angle_gamma   90.00
#
_symmetry.space_group_name_H-M   'P 1'
#
loop_
_entity.id
_entity.type
_entity.pdbx_description
1 polymer ?
#
loop_
_entity_poly.entity_id
_entity_poly.type
_entity_poly.pdbx_seq_one_letter_code
_entity_poly.pdbx_strand_id
1 'polypeptide(L)'
;MKITGRLFGLSLLALAIVVIMTWINKEVERREELRNVPMPTELHPIVAEKRDELIERAAAQGITIVITEGFRSVEEQDELYARGRTAEGNIVTNAKGGESYHNYGLAIDFALQPESGNVIWDMDYDGNNNGKSDWMEVVETAKDLGFDWGGDWHHFRDYPHLQMDFGLSFSELQKGERPNGN
;
A
#
# COMPACT_ATOMS: atom_id res chain seq x y z
N MET A 1 -56.55 -22.87 18.14
CA MET A 1 -55.74 -22.36 17.00
C MET A 1 -54.75 -21.22 17.33
N LYS A 2 -54.81 -20.55 18.50
CA LYS A 2 -53.89 -19.43 18.85
C LYS A 2 -52.58 -19.84 19.55
N ILE A 3 -52.54 -21.00 20.20
CA ILE A 3 -51.38 -21.46 21.01
C ILE A 3 -50.23 -21.95 20.12
N THR A 4 -50.55 -22.62 19.02
CA THR A 4 -49.57 -23.13 18.03
C THR A 4 -48.81 -22.00 17.33
N GLY A 5 -49.47 -20.87 17.01
CA GLY A 5 -48.79 -19.69 16.44
C GLY A 5 -47.82 -19.00 17.41
N ARG A 6 -48.11 -19.03 18.72
CA ARG A 6 -47.21 -18.48 19.76
C ARG A 6 -45.96 -19.36 19.98
N LEU A 7 -46.13 -20.69 20.03
CA LEU A 7 -44.99 -21.61 20.14
C LEU A 7 -44.07 -21.51 18.91
N PHE A 8 -44.66 -21.43 17.70
CA PHE A 8 -43.90 -21.25 16.46
C PHE A 8 -43.10 -19.94 16.45
N GLY A 9 -43.69 -18.83 16.93
CA GLY A 9 -42.99 -17.55 17.06
C GLY A 9 -41.83 -17.57 18.07
N LEU A 10 -41.97 -18.28 19.19
CA LEU A 10 -40.90 -18.44 20.18
C LEU A 10 -39.73 -19.28 19.65
N SER A 11 -40.02 -20.33 18.87
CA SER A 11 -38.99 -21.15 18.22
C SER A 11 -38.21 -20.37 17.16
N LEU A 12 -38.89 -19.52 16.36
CA LEU A 12 -38.22 -18.64 15.40
C LEU A 12 -37.34 -17.60 16.08
N LEU A 13 -37.78 -17.02 17.20
CA LEU A 13 -36.97 -16.08 17.98
C LEU A 13 -35.72 -16.74 18.57
N ALA A 14 -35.86 -17.94 19.14
CA ALA A 14 -34.72 -18.70 19.67
C ALA A 14 -33.70 -19.04 18.57
N LEU A 15 -34.17 -19.45 17.39
CA LEU A 15 -33.30 -19.70 16.24
C LEU A 15 -32.57 -18.42 15.79
N ALA A 16 -33.28 -17.30 15.71
CA ALA A 16 -32.68 -16.01 15.36
C ALA A 16 -31.58 -15.59 16.35
N ILE A 17 -31.82 -15.78 17.66
CA ILE A 17 -30.82 -15.51 18.70
C ILE A 17 -29.59 -16.40 18.52
N VAL A 18 -29.77 -17.71 18.26
CA VAL A 18 -28.64 -18.62 18.02
C VAL A 18 -27.84 -18.17 16.80
N VAL A 19 -28.49 -17.84 15.69
CA VAL A 19 -27.82 -17.34 14.48
C VAL A 19 -27.03 -16.06 14.79
N ILE A 20 -27.63 -15.09 15.49
CA ILE A 20 -26.95 -13.85 15.88
C ILE A 20 -25.75 -14.14 16.77
N MET A 21 -25.90 -14.97 17.80
CA MET A 21 -24.80 -15.32 18.71
C MET A 21 -23.66 -16.03 17.97
N THR A 22 -23.97 -16.94 17.03
CA THR A 22 -22.93 -17.57 16.21
C THR A 22 -22.22 -16.57 15.31
N TRP A 23 -22.93 -15.59 14.76
CA TRP A 23 -22.32 -14.52 13.98
C TRP A 23 -21.43 -13.61 14.84
N ILE A 24 -21.89 -13.21 16.03
CA ILE A 24 -21.10 -12.42 16.99
C ILE A 24 -19.83 -13.16 17.37
N ASN A 25 -19.92 -14.44 17.73
CA ASN A 25 -18.76 -15.23 18.13
C ASN A 25 -17.74 -15.31 16.99
N LYS A 26 -18.20 -15.60 15.76
CA LYS A 26 -17.32 -15.61 14.57
C LYS A 26 -16.67 -14.26 14.30
N GLU A 27 -17.39 -13.16 14.48
CA GLU A 27 -16.83 -11.82 14.28
C GLU A 27 -15.81 -11.45 15.38
N VAL A 28 -16.04 -11.87 16.62
CA VAL A 28 -15.07 -11.70 17.71
C VAL A 28 -13.81 -12.52 17.44
N GLU A 29 -13.95 -13.79 17.06
CA GLU A 29 -12.84 -14.67 16.68
C GLU A 29 -12.02 -14.05 15.54
N ARG A 30 -12.68 -13.64 14.45
CA ARG A 30 -12.03 -12.97 13.31
C ARG A 30 -11.24 -11.72 13.73
N ARG A 31 -11.79 -10.89 14.61
CA ARG A 31 -11.11 -9.67 15.08
C ARG A 31 -9.90 -9.97 15.95
N GLU A 32 -9.97 -11.02 16.76
CA GLU A 32 -8.81 -11.47 17.53
C GLU A 32 -7.75 -12.05 16.60
N GLU A 33 -8.11 -12.83 15.59
CA GLU A 33 -7.18 -13.31 14.56
C GLU A 33 -6.47 -12.15 13.86
N LEU A 34 -7.22 -11.18 13.34
CA LEU A 34 -6.68 -10.01 12.65
C LEU A 34 -5.73 -9.19 13.52
N ARG A 35 -6.07 -8.97 14.80
CA ARG A 35 -5.19 -8.23 15.73
C ARG A 35 -3.83 -8.90 15.95
N ASN A 36 -3.77 -10.23 15.78
CA ASN A 36 -2.55 -11.01 15.94
C ASN A 36 -1.78 -11.22 14.62
N VAL A 37 -2.26 -10.67 13.50
CA VAL A 37 -1.52 -10.71 12.23
C VAL A 37 -0.27 -9.84 12.35
N PRO A 38 0.94 -10.39 12.14
CA PRO A 38 2.16 -9.61 12.24
C PRO A 38 2.23 -8.53 11.15
N MET A 39 3.04 -7.50 11.42
CA MET A 39 3.42 -6.54 10.37
C MET A 39 4.34 -7.23 9.36
N PRO A 40 4.24 -6.88 8.07
CA PRO A 40 5.21 -7.34 7.07
C PRO A 40 6.64 -6.90 7.41
N THR A 41 7.61 -7.62 6.86
CA THR A 41 9.05 -7.33 7.03
C THR A 41 9.78 -7.13 5.69
N GLU A 42 9.05 -7.20 4.59
CA GLU A 42 9.55 -7.09 3.23
C GLU A 42 8.43 -6.64 2.29
N LEU A 43 8.76 -6.44 1.01
CA LEU A 43 7.76 -6.13 -0.01
C LEU A 43 6.81 -7.32 -0.21
N HIS A 44 5.55 -7.02 -0.44
CA HIS A 44 4.58 -8.01 -0.86
C HIS A 44 5.03 -8.67 -2.17
N PRO A 45 4.91 -10.00 -2.35
CA PRO A 45 5.45 -10.70 -3.52
C PRO A 45 5.01 -10.12 -4.86
N ILE A 46 3.73 -9.77 -5.01
CA ILE A 46 3.20 -9.12 -6.22
C ILE A 46 3.86 -7.75 -6.45
N VAL A 47 4.08 -6.97 -5.39
CA VAL A 47 4.73 -5.65 -5.51
C VAL A 47 6.19 -5.80 -5.90
N ALA A 48 6.89 -6.80 -5.35
CA ALA A 48 8.25 -7.13 -5.74
C ALA A 48 8.34 -7.58 -7.21
N GLU A 49 7.44 -8.45 -7.66
CA GLU A 49 7.34 -8.86 -9.07
C GLU A 49 7.12 -7.66 -9.99
N LYS A 50 6.16 -6.78 -9.65
CA LYS A 50 5.80 -5.63 -10.49
C LYS A 50 6.86 -4.53 -10.47
N ARG A 51 7.61 -4.40 -9.37
CA ARG A 51 8.83 -3.58 -9.30
C ARG A 51 9.87 -4.08 -10.30
N ASP A 52 10.14 -5.38 -10.33
CA ASP A 52 11.15 -5.95 -11.21
C ASP A 52 10.73 -5.81 -12.68
N GLU A 53 9.45 -6.06 -12.98
CA GLU A 53 8.86 -5.84 -14.30
C GLU A 53 8.92 -4.36 -14.73
N LEU A 54 8.72 -3.41 -13.81
CA LEU A 54 8.86 -1.97 -14.08
C LEU A 54 10.29 -1.63 -14.49
N ILE A 55 11.29 -2.12 -13.76
CA ILE A 55 12.71 -1.91 -14.07
C ILE A 55 13.04 -2.47 -15.46
N GLU A 56 12.60 -3.69 -15.75
CA GLU A 56 12.84 -4.33 -17.05
C GLU A 56 12.18 -3.58 -18.21
N ARG A 57 10.92 -3.15 -18.05
CA ARG A 57 10.18 -2.42 -19.09
C ARG A 57 10.75 -1.02 -19.32
N ALA A 58 11.12 -0.30 -18.27
CA ALA A 58 11.80 0.99 -18.39
C ALA A 58 13.15 0.83 -19.13
N ALA A 59 13.95 -0.16 -18.76
CA ALA A 59 15.23 -0.44 -19.40
C ALA A 59 15.05 -0.78 -20.90
N ALA A 60 14.00 -1.52 -21.26
CA ALA A 60 13.67 -1.81 -22.66
C ALA A 60 13.29 -0.56 -23.47
N GLN A 61 12.87 0.53 -22.82
CA GLN A 61 12.62 1.85 -23.41
C GLN A 61 13.87 2.75 -23.42
N GLY A 62 15.03 2.25 -22.96
CA GLY A 62 16.25 3.04 -22.83
C GLY A 62 16.28 3.94 -21.60
N ILE A 63 15.40 3.70 -20.61
CA ILE A 63 15.31 4.48 -19.37
C ILE A 63 15.84 3.61 -18.22
N THR A 64 16.86 4.08 -17.52
CA THR A 64 17.37 3.39 -16.33
C THR A 64 16.77 4.03 -15.08
N ILE A 65 16.16 3.21 -14.23
CA ILE A 65 15.60 3.63 -12.94
C ILE A 65 16.28 2.89 -11.79
N VAL A 66 16.23 3.50 -10.61
CA VAL A 66 16.59 2.87 -9.34
C VAL A 66 15.41 2.93 -8.39
N ILE A 67 15.25 1.88 -7.58
CA ILE A 67 14.30 1.86 -6.48
C ILE A 67 15.02 2.43 -5.26
N THR A 68 14.59 3.62 -4.83
CA THR A 68 15.22 4.34 -3.72
C THR A 68 14.71 3.87 -2.38
N GLU A 69 13.43 3.47 -2.30
CA GLU A 69 12.82 2.90 -1.11
C GLU A 69 11.80 1.81 -1.48
N GLY A 70 11.60 0.86 -0.57
CA GLY A 70 10.65 -0.24 -0.72
C GLY A 70 9.90 -0.47 0.58
N PHE A 71 10.05 -1.65 1.19
CA PHE A 71 9.55 -1.86 2.55
C PHE A 71 10.27 -0.93 3.54
N ARG A 72 9.49 -0.37 4.47
CA ARG A 72 9.97 0.44 5.60
C ARG A 72 9.24 0.03 6.87
N SER A 73 9.94 -0.35 7.93
CA SER A 73 9.32 -0.71 9.21
C SER A 73 8.52 0.45 9.83
N VAL A 74 7.68 0.12 10.82
CA VAL A 74 6.91 1.11 11.59
C VAL A 74 7.86 2.06 12.32
N GLU A 75 8.93 1.51 12.89
CA GLU A 75 9.93 2.24 13.65
C GLU A 75 10.70 3.22 12.74
N GLU A 76 11.17 2.77 11.57
CA GLU A 76 11.83 3.65 10.58
C GLU A 76 10.88 4.75 10.09
N GLN A 77 9.59 4.45 9.94
CA GLN A 77 8.60 5.46 9.55
C GLN A 77 8.36 6.49 10.64
N ASP A 78 8.34 6.09 11.92
CA ASP A 78 8.23 7.02 13.04
C ASP A 78 9.48 7.92 13.13
N GLU A 79 10.67 7.38 12.84
CA GLU A 79 11.90 8.18 12.75
C GLU A 79 11.83 9.20 11.61
N LEU A 80 11.34 8.81 10.43
CA LEU A 80 11.11 9.75 9.31
C LEU A 80 10.06 10.81 9.67
N TYR A 81 8.97 10.42 10.34
CA TYR A 81 7.94 11.35 10.80
C TYR A 81 8.48 12.36 11.81
N ALA A 82 9.45 11.97 12.65
CA ALA A 82 10.07 12.87 13.62
C ALA A 82 10.88 14.01 12.97
N ARG A 83 11.42 13.84 11.75
CA ARG A 83 12.25 14.85 11.07
C ARG A 83 11.48 16.14 10.79
N GLY A 84 12.08 17.28 11.16
CA GLY A 84 11.45 18.60 11.07
C GLY A 84 10.32 18.83 12.08
N ARG A 85 10.07 17.88 12.99
CA ARG A 85 9.09 17.99 14.08
C ARG A 85 9.76 17.91 15.44
N THR A 86 10.27 16.73 15.79
CA THR A 86 10.96 16.43 17.05
C THR A 86 12.43 16.08 16.86
N ALA A 87 12.87 15.89 15.61
CA ALA A 87 14.25 15.71 15.18
C ALA A 87 14.63 16.74 14.10
N GLU A 88 15.93 17.00 13.92
CA GLU A 88 16.43 17.94 12.90
C GLU A 88 16.17 17.44 11.46
N GLY A 89 16.15 18.38 10.52
CA GLY A 89 15.95 18.12 9.09
C GLY A 89 14.60 18.62 8.56
N ASN A 90 14.33 18.33 7.29
CA ASN A 90 13.08 18.72 6.64
C ASN A 90 11.98 17.69 6.91
N ILE A 91 10.72 18.14 6.91
CA ILE A 91 9.57 17.25 6.88
C ILE A 91 9.55 16.56 5.52
N VAL A 92 9.73 15.24 5.52
CA VAL A 92 9.70 14.39 4.31
C VAL A 92 8.44 13.53 4.21
N THR A 93 7.69 13.39 5.31
CA THR A 93 6.44 12.62 5.34
C THR A 93 5.45 13.21 6.35
N ASN A 94 4.16 12.98 6.09
CA ASN A 94 3.06 13.26 7.03
C ASN A 94 2.51 11.99 7.68
N ALA A 95 2.94 10.81 7.25
CA ALA A 95 2.48 9.52 7.77
C ALA A 95 3.32 9.09 8.98
N LYS A 96 2.66 8.68 10.06
CA LYS A 96 3.29 7.97 11.17
C LYS A 96 3.52 6.50 10.84
N GLY A 97 4.23 5.79 11.72
CA GLY A 97 4.32 4.34 11.66
C GLY A 97 2.94 3.68 11.58
N GLY A 98 2.73 2.85 10.56
CA GLY A 98 1.45 2.20 10.27
C GLY A 98 0.46 3.06 9.47
N GLU A 99 0.85 4.25 9.01
CA GLU A 99 0.03 5.13 8.15
C GLU A 99 0.62 5.27 6.74
N SER A 100 1.59 4.42 6.38
CA SER A 100 2.27 4.40 5.09
C SER A 100 2.19 3.01 4.45
N TYR A 101 1.94 2.94 3.14
CA TYR A 101 1.93 1.66 2.41
C TYR A 101 3.30 0.98 2.40
N HIS A 102 4.40 1.72 2.58
CA HIS A 102 5.72 1.14 2.79
C HIS A 102 5.78 0.24 4.02
N ASN A 103 5.02 0.55 5.08
CA ASN A 103 4.93 -0.28 6.30
C ASN A 103 4.29 -1.64 6.09
N TYR A 104 3.55 -1.77 4.99
CA TYR A 104 2.86 -3.01 4.63
C TYR A 104 3.53 -3.71 3.45
N GLY A 105 4.67 -3.21 2.97
CA GLY A 105 5.35 -3.76 1.79
C GLY A 105 4.60 -3.49 0.48
N LEU A 106 3.77 -2.45 0.44
CA LEU A 106 2.82 -2.18 -0.64
C LEU A 106 3.19 -0.96 -1.50
N ALA A 107 4.38 -0.40 -1.29
CA ALA A 107 4.86 0.76 -2.02
C ALA A 107 6.36 0.68 -2.31
N ILE A 108 6.76 1.38 -3.37
CA ILE A 108 8.14 1.60 -3.78
C ILE A 108 8.30 3.07 -4.18
N ASP A 109 9.49 3.61 -3.95
CA ASP A 109 9.90 4.90 -4.50
C ASP A 109 10.94 4.68 -5.59
N PHE A 110 10.84 5.40 -6.70
CA PHE A 110 11.81 5.33 -7.78
C PHE A 110 12.46 6.68 -8.07
N ALA A 111 13.61 6.62 -8.74
CA ALA A 111 14.28 7.76 -9.32
C ALA A 111 14.95 7.36 -10.64
N LEU A 112 15.28 8.35 -11.47
CA LEU A 112 15.99 8.12 -12.73
C LEU A 112 17.48 8.01 -12.46
N GLN A 113 18.18 7.15 -13.19
CA GLN A 113 19.63 7.04 -13.15
C GLN A 113 20.21 7.14 -14.57
N PRO A 114 20.51 8.36 -15.05
CA PRO A 114 21.24 8.57 -16.30
C PRO A 114 22.56 7.79 -16.38
N GLU A 115 23.04 7.53 -17.59
CA GLU A 115 24.35 6.91 -17.83
C GLU A 115 25.52 7.70 -17.21
N SER A 116 25.36 9.01 -17.02
CA SER A 116 26.34 9.87 -16.34
C SER A 116 26.50 9.56 -14.84
N GLY A 117 25.61 8.72 -14.28
CA GLY A 117 25.81 7.95 -13.05
C GLY A 117 25.06 8.44 -11.83
N ASN A 118 24.74 9.74 -11.76
CA ASN A 118 24.05 10.30 -10.58
C ASN A 118 22.55 10.04 -10.65
N VAL A 119 21.97 9.60 -9.53
CA VAL A 119 20.51 9.49 -9.38
C VAL A 119 19.88 10.89 -9.39
N ILE A 120 18.80 11.07 -10.15
CA ILE A 120 18.10 12.36 -10.30
C ILE A 120 16.59 12.20 -10.07
N TRP A 121 16.00 13.27 -9.54
CA TRP A 121 14.55 13.45 -9.36
C TRP A 121 14.04 14.56 -10.28
N ASP A 122 14.37 14.43 -11.56
CA ASP A 122 14.00 15.40 -12.59
C ASP A 122 12.85 14.84 -13.42
N MET A 123 11.66 15.44 -13.25
CA MET A 123 10.46 15.05 -13.98
C MET A 123 10.44 15.52 -15.44
N ASP A 124 11.33 16.41 -15.84
CA ASP A 124 11.41 16.94 -17.20
C ASP A 124 12.57 16.31 -18.00
N TYR A 125 13.34 15.41 -17.39
CA TYR A 125 14.47 14.73 -18.02
C TYR A 125 14.02 13.80 -19.15
N ASP A 126 14.68 13.92 -20.31
CA ASP A 126 14.52 13.10 -21.52
C ASP A 126 15.89 12.51 -21.88
N GLY A 127 16.26 11.42 -21.22
CA GLY A 127 17.55 10.76 -21.39
C GLY A 127 17.60 9.85 -22.61
N ASN A 128 16.44 9.29 -23.00
CA ASN A 128 16.32 8.47 -24.20
C ASN A 128 16.20 9.30 -25.50
N ASN A 129 16.08 10.64 -25.39
CA ASN A 129 16.00 11.62 -26.47
C ASN A 129 14.82 11.38 -27.42
N ASN A 130 13.69 10.89 -26.91
CA ASN A 130 12.50 10.60 -27.72
C ASN A 130 11.49 11.78 -27.76
N GLY A 131 11.78 12.88 -27.04
CA GLY A 131 10.94 14.06 -26.94
C GLY A 131 9.87 13.98 -25.85
N LYS A 132 9.95 12.99 -24.94
CA LYS A 132 9.08 12.83 -23.78
C LYS A 132 9.92 12.77 -22.51
N SER A 133 9.27 13.06 -21.38
CA SER A 133 9.87 12.88 -20.07
C SER A 133 10.00 11.40 -19.73
N ASP A 134 11.22 10.95 -19.45
CA ASP A 134 11.53 9.60 -18.97
C ASP A 134 10.74 9.28 -17.69
N TRP A 135 10.59 10.27 -16.80
CA TRP A 135 9.82 10.13 -15.57
C TRP A 135 8.36 9.76 -15.86
N MET A 136 7.76 10.46 -16.82
CA MET A 136 6.36 10.23 -17.18
C MET A 136 6.16 8.92 -17.94
N GLU A 137 7.14 8.49 -18.74
CA GLU A 137 7.12 7.17 -19.39
C GLU A 137 7.22 6.03 -18.36
N VAL A 138 8.03 6.18 -17.32
CA VAL A 138 8.08 5.23 -16.19
C VAL A 138 6.76 5.21 -15.43
N VAL A 139 6.15 6.38 -15.18
CA VAL A 139 4.83 6.47 -14.52
C VAL A 139 3.73 5.79 -15.35
N GLU A 140 3.70 6.01 -16.66
CA GLU A 140 2.76 5.34 -17.57
C GLU A 140 2.93 3.81 -17.48
N THR A 141 4.18 3.34 -17.56
CA THR A 141 4.51 1.91 -17.41
C THR A 141 4.10 1.36 -16.04
N ALA A 142 4.32 2.11 -14.96
CA ALA A 142 3.94 1.69 -13.61
C ALA A 142 2.42 1.57 -13.47
N LYS A 143 1.66 2.52 -14.03
CA LYS A 143 0.19 2.47 -14.05
C LYS A 143 -0.34 1.28 -14.85
N ASP A 144 0.28 0.97 -15.99
CA ASP A 144 -0.06 -0.22 -16.79
C ASP A 144 0.21 -1.52 -16.02
N LEU A 145 1.18 -1.53 -15.11
CA LEU A 145 1.47 -2.64 -14.20
C LEU A 145 0.54 -2.70 -12.98
N GLY A 146 -0.32 -1.70 -12.80
CA GLY A 146 -1.30 -1.61 -11.73
C GLY A 146 -0.87 -0.80 -10.50
N PHE A 147 0.21 -0.02 -10.59
CA PHE A 147 0.55 0.94 -9.54
C PHE A 147 -0.31 2.19 -9.62
N ASP A 148 -0.73 2.71 -8.47
CA ASP A 148 -1.12 4.10 -8.32
C ASP A 148 0.12 4.97 -8.12
N TRP A 149 0.05 6.21 -8.63
CA TRP A 149 1.17 7.16 -8.57
C TRP A 149 0.90 8.30 -7.59
N GLY A 150 1.84 8.59 -6.70
CA GLY A 150 1.74 9.67 -5.72
C GLY A 150 1.69 11.08 -6.33
N GLY A 151 2.15 11.24 -7.58
CA GLY A 151 2.01 12.49 -8.33
C GLY A 151 0.56 12.84 -8.68
N ASP A 152 -0.35 11.86 -8.70
CA ASP A 152 -1.78 12.10 -8.97
C ASP A 152 -2.55 12.61 -7.74
N TRP A 153 -1.94 12.59 -6.55
CA TRP A 153 -2.61 13.01 -5.32
C TRP A 153 -3.00 14.50 -5.35
N HIS A 154 -4.18 14.80 -4.79
CA HIS A 154 -4.70 16.18 -4.73
C HIS A 154 -3.90 17.07 -3.77
N HIS A 155 -3.32 16.48 -2.73
CA HIS A 155 -2.54 17.16 -1.70
C HIS A 155 -1.28 16.36 -1.44
N PHE A 156 -0.17 17.06 -1.15
CA PHE A 156 1.11 16.45 -0.82
C PHE A 156 1.58 15.43 -1.87
N ARG A 157 1.64 15.87 -3.14
CA ARG A 157 2.11 15.03 -4.24
C ARG A 157 3.51 14.50 -3.93
N ASP A 158 3.63 13.19 -4.04
CA ASP A 158 4.87 12.46 -3.82
C ASP A 158 5.27 11.80 -5.13
N TYR A 159 6.11 12.49 -5.90
CA TYR A 159 6.39 12.11 -7.28
C TYR A 159 7.16 10.77 -7.39
N PRO A 160 8.11 10.42 -6.51
CA PRO A 160 8.75 9.10 -6.50
C PRO A 160 7.81 7.93 -6.21
N HIS A 161 6.70 8.20 -5.50
CA HIS A 161 5.90 7.16 -4.85
C HIS A 161 5.00 6.39 -5.82
N LEU A 162 5.10 5.06 -5.76
CA LEU A 162 4.23 4.11 -6.45
C LEU A 162 3.67 3.11 -5.42
N GLN A 163 2.38 2.82 -5.46
CA GLN A 163 1.75 1.88 -4.54
C GLN A 163 0.74 0.94 -5.19
N MET A 164 0.49 -0.20 -4.54
CA MET A 164 -0.62 -1.11 -4.84
C MET A 164 -1.38 -1.36 -3.55
N ASP A 165 -2.56 -0.76 -3.40
CA ASP A 165 -3.35 -0.87 -2.16
C ASP A 165 -4.20 -2.15 -2.08
N PHE A 166 -4.39 -2.83 -3.21
CA PHE A 166 -5.27 -4.00 -3.35
C PHE A 166 -6.70 -3.75 -2.84
N GLY A 167 -7.16 -2.50 -2.89
CA GLY A 167 -8.45 -2.06 -2.37
C GLY A 167 -8.53 -1.95 -0.84
N LEU A 168 -7.40 -2.04 -0.12
CA LEU A 168 -7.36 -1.94 1.33
C LEU A 168 -7.01 -0.53 1.78
N SER A 169 -7.81 0.01 2.68
CA SER A 169 -7.50 1.26 3.38
C SER A 169 -6.44 1.07 4.47
N PHE A 170 -5.79 2.16 4.88
CA PHE A 170 -4.94 2.15 6.08
C PHE A 170 -5.65 1.60 7.31
N SER A 171 -6.94 1.89 7.49
CA SER A 171 -7.68 1.40 8.66
C SER A 171 -7.84 -0.13 8.65
N GLU A 172 -7.98 -0.74 7.47
CA GLU A 172 -8.04 -2.19 7.32
C GLU A 172 -6.67 -2.82 7.56
N LEU A 173 -5.62 -2.25 6.96
CA LEU A 173 -4.24 -2.67 7.17
C LEU A 173 -3.82 -2.60 8.65
N GLN A 174 -4.15 -1.50 9.34
CA GLN A 174 -3.90 -1.34 10.78
C GLN A 174 -4.65 -2.34 11.64
N LYS A 175 -5.82 -2.83 11.19
CA LYS A 175 -6.59 -3.85 11.89
C LYS A 175 -6.07 -5.26 11.65
N GLY A 176 -5.17 -5.46 10.70
CA GLY A 176 -4.58 -6.75 10.37
C GLY A 176 -5.02 -7.34 9.03
N GLU A 177 -5.89 -6.66 8.28
CA GLU A 177 -6.21 -7.09 6.92
C GLU A 177 -4.94 -7.00 6.05
N ARG A 178 -4.76 -7.93 5.12
CA ARG A 178 -3.61 -7.98 4.22
C ARG A 178 -4.10 -8.35 2.81
N PRO A 179 -3.43 -7.87 1.75
CA PRO A 179 -3.72 -8.34 0.41
C PRO A 179 -3.59 -9.86 0.31
N ASN A 180 -4.46 -10.47 -0.49
CA ASN A 180 -4.33 -11.88 -0.81
C ASN A 180 -3.19 -12.03 -1.82
N GLY A 181 -2.14 -12.73 -1.43
CA GLY A 181 -1.00 -13.05 -2.29
C GLY A 181 -0.17 -14.09 -1.58
N ASN A 182 -0.07 -15.28 -2.18
CA ASN A 182 0.69 -16.41 -1.67
C ASN A 182 2.17 -16.04 -1.44
#